data_AF-A0A165RJ19-F1
#
_entry.id   AF-A0A165RJ19-F1
#
_cell.length_a   1.000
_cell.length_b   1.000
_cell.length_c   1.000
_cell.angle_alpha   90.00
_cell.angle_beta   90.00
_cell.angle_gamma   90.00
#
_symmetry.space_group_name_H-M   'P 1'
#
loop_
_entity.id
_entity.type
_entity.pdbx_description
1 polymer ?
#
loop_
_entity_poly.entity_id
_entity_poly.type
_entity_poly.pdbx_seq_one_letter_code
_entity_poly.pdbx_strand_id
1 'polypeptide(L)'
;MTLPIPNSPTSSASPETPASPTAASDASKDSNSTTGSSPTTHPNGQPIKRKASRRANTAERRATHNAVERARRETLNGRFLDLAALLPNLSQIRRPSKSAIVNSSIAHIHAARRHRLLAARELRLLKLESDALRRELNEWRDRAGLPRVEEPMRSEGFSIVASGEVEVLPVPTGEDSEEDEE
;
A
#
# COMPACT_ATOMS: atom_id res chain seq x y z
N MET A 1 8.90 -63.83 -27.51
CA MET A 1 9.87 -63.02 -26.75
C MET A 1 9.09 -62.02 -25.91
N THR A 2 8.85 -62.34 -24.65
CA THR A 2 8.06 -61.53 -23.71
C THR A 2 8.90 -61.37 -22.45
N LEU A 3 9.40 -60.14 -22.23
CA LEU A 3 10.21 -59.78 -21.07
C LEU A 3 9.31 -59.19 -19.98
N PRO A 4 9.45 -59.57 -18.69
CA PRO A 4 8.72 -58.97 -17.59
C PRO A 4 9.47 -57.76 -17.00
N ILE A 5 8.71 -56.76 -16.56
CA ILE A 5 9.18 -55.55 -15.87
C ILE A 5 9.09 -55.79 -14.35
N PRO A 6 10.09 -55.41 -13.54
CA PRO A 6 10.07 -55.63 -12.09
C PRO A 6 9.28 -54.55 -11.32
N ASN A 7 8.55 -55.03 -10.31
CA ASN A 7 7.79 -54.26 -9.34
C ASN A 7 8.72 -53.45 -8.40
N SER A 8 8.36 -52.21 -8.11
CA SER A 8 8.93 -51.41 -7.01
C SER A 8 7.88 -51.24 -5.91
N PRO A 9 8.23 -51.43 -4.62
CA PRO A 9 7.29 -51.23 -3.51
C PRO A 9 7.13 -49.73 -3.17
N THR A 10 5.89 -49.24 -3.21
CA THR A 10 5.50 -47.98 -2.57
C THR A 10 5.40 -48.22 -1.07
N SER A 11 6.39 -47.73 -0.32
CA SER A 11 6.32 -47.67 1.13
C SER A 11 5.53 -46.44 1.54
N SER A 12 4.34 -46.71 2.09
CA SER A 12 3.53 -45.80 2.89
C SER A 12 4.28 -45.38 4.16
N ALA A 13 4.34 -44.08 4.42
CA ALA A 13 4.70 -43.54 5.72
C ALA A 13 3.95 -42.24 6.00
N SER A 14 2.81 -42.37 6.69
CA SER A 14 2.34 -41.38 7.67
C SER A 14 2.49 -42.05 9.04
N PRO A 15 3.09 -41.38 10.03
CA PRO A 15 2.39 -41.23 11.31
C PRO A 15 2.69 -39.86 11.95
N GLU A 16 1.69 -39.13 12.43
CA GLU A 16 1.17 -39.12 13.82
C GLU A 16 1.53 -37.81 14.53
N THR A 17 0.48 -37.10 14.94
CA THR A 17 0.49 -36.08 15.99
C THR A 17 0.71 -36.74 17.35
N PRO A 18 1.53 -36.18 18.25
CA PRO A 18 1.40 -36.47 19.68
C PRO A 18 0.77 -35.28 20.42
N ALA A 19 -0.26 -35.62 21.20
CA ALA A 19 -0.88 -34.79 22.20
C ALA A 19 0.06 -34.52 23.40
N SER A 20 -0.30 -33.49 24.17
CA SER A 20 0.37 -32.94 25.36
C SER A 20 0.73 -33.95 26.46
N PRO A 21 1.59 -33.52 27.41
CA PRO A 21 1.23 -33.70 28.80
C PRO A 21 1.35 -32.43 29.67
N THR A 22 0.42 -32.41 30.63
CA THR A 22 0.21 -31.52 31.77
C THR A 22 1.28 -31.66 32.87
N ALA A 23 1.47 -30.58 33.65
CA ALA A 23 1.93 -30.47 35.06
C ALA A 23 3.10 -29.47 35.20
N ALA A 24 2.88 -28.24 35.71
CA ALA A 24 2.65 -27.82 37.10
C ALA A 24 3.96 -27.57 37.89
N SER A 25 3.88 -26.63 38.84
CA SER A 25 4.92 -26.03 39.72
C SER A 25 5.64 -24.82 39.09
N ASP A 26 5.86 -23.68 39.73
CA ASP A 26 5.65 -23.21 41.10
C ASP A 26 5.78 -21.66 41.03
N ALA A 27 4.82 -20.92 41.57
CA ALA A 27 4.98 -19.48 41.81
C ALA A 27 4.29 -19.16 43.14
N SER A 28 5.11 -19.25 44.18
CA SER A 28 4.75 -19.12 45.56
C SER A 28 4.58 -17.65 45.96
N LYS A 29 3.51 -17.42 46.72
CA LYS A 29 3.40 -16.53 47.89
C LYS A 29 3.31 -15.01 47.66
N ASP A 30 2.04 -14.60 47.73
CA ASP A 30 1.58 -13.42 48.47
C ASP A 30 2.40 -13.14 49.73
N SER A 31 2.89 -11.91 49.86
CA SER A 31 2.94 -11.13 51.10
C SER A 31 3.65 -9.80 50.87
N ASN A 32 2.91 -8.70 50.78
CA ASN A 32 3.20 -7.56 51.64
C ASN A 32 2.01 -6.58 51.69
N SER A 33 1.13 -6.77 52.67
CA SER A 33 0.33 -5.71 53.25
C SER A 33 1.11 -5.10 54.41
N THR A 34 1.36 -3.79 54.41
CA THR A 34 1.76 -3.07 55.63
C THR A 34 1.20 -1.64 55.59
N THR A 35 0.16 -1.43 56.42
CA THR A 35 -0.08 -0.33 57.38
C THR A 35 0.33 1.10 57.01
N GLY A 36 -0.43 2.17 57.22
CA GLY A 36 -1.62 2.48 58.03
C GLY A 36 -2.00 3.95 57.74
N SER A 37 -3.18 4.47 58.02
CA SER A 37 -3.76 4.62 59.35
C SER A 37 -5.17 5.23 59.20
N SER A 38 -6.11 4.72 59.98
CA SER A 38 -7.29 5.47 60.42
C SER A 38 -7.03 5.90 61.87
N PRO A 39 -7.62 7.01 62.36
CA PRO A 39 -8.77 6.76 63.22
C PRO A 39 -9.90 7.80 63.13
N THR A 40 -11.10 7.25 63.38
CA THR A 40 -12.24 7.84 64.11
C THR A 40 -13.20 8.81 63.41
N THR A 41 -14.37 8.21 63.19
CA THR A 41 -15.74 8.70 63.05
C THR A 41 -16.15 9.78 64.07
N HIS A 42 -16.71 10.89 63.57
CA HIS A 42 -17.82 11.59 64.23
C HIS A 42 -18.95 11.81 63.21
N PRO A 43 -20.21 11.48 63.54
CA PRO A 43 -21.34 11.71 62.66
C PRO A 43 -21.95 13.08 62.99
N ASN A 44 -21.92 14.02 62.06
CA ASN A 44 -22.99 15.02 62.02
C ASN A 44 -23.23 15.51 60.59
N GLY A 45 -24.51 15.68 60.28
CA GLY A 45 -25.05 15.72 58.93
C GLY A 45 -24.53 16.86 58.05
N GLN A 46 -24.57 16.60 56.74
CA GLN A 46 -25.05 17.46 55.65
C GLN A 46 -24.65 16.78 54.32
N PRO A 47 -25.57 16.63 53.33
CA PRO A 47 -25.28 15.92 52.10
C PRO A 47 -24.46 16.80 51.15
N ILE A 48 -23.13 16.69 51.21
CA ILE A 48 -22.23 17.37 50.27
C ILE A 48 -22.31 16.65 48.91
N LYS A 49 -23.27 17.07 48.07
CA LYS A 49 -23.22 16.88 46.62
C LYS A 49 -21.93 17.53 46.11
N ARG A 50 -20.87 16.76 45.81
CA ARG A 50 -19.74 17.14 44.91
C ARG A 50 -18.71 16.02 44.85
N LYS A 51 -18.76 15.21 43.78
CA LYS A 51 -17.60 14.45 43.24
C LYS A 51 -17.78 13.90 41.81
N ALA A 52 -18.80 14.35 41.07
CA ALA A 52 -18.98 14.01 39.65
C ALA A 52 -18.20 14.94 38.68
N SER A 53 -17.78 16.13 39.13
CA SER A 53 -17.29 17.20 38.24
C SER A 53 -15.87 16.98 37.68
N ARG A 54 -14.92 16.39 38.41
CA ARG A 54 -13.56 16.13 37.88
C ARG A 54 -13.49 14.96 36.90
N ARG A 55 -14.34 13.93 37.07
CA ARG A 55 -14.45 12.80 36.11
C ARG A 55 -15.16 13.21 34.82
N ALA A 56 -16.07 14.18 34.87
CA ALA A 56 -16.75 14.71 33.69
C ALA A 56 -15.76 15.42 32.74
N ASN A 57 -14.84 16.24 33.27
CA ASN A 57 -13.85 16.94 32.45
C ASN A 57 -12.89 15.99 31.69
N THR A 58 -12.56 14.82 32.27
CA THR A 58 -11.75 13.80 31.58
C THR A 58 -12.57 12.93 30.62
N ALA A 59 -13.88 12.77 30.84
CA ALA A 59 -14.76 12.08 29.91
C ALA A 59 -15.01 12.93 28.65
N GLU A 60 -15.24 14.23 28.84
CA GLU A 60 -15.41 15.20 27.76
C GLU A 60 -14.14 15.33 26.90
N ARG A 61 -12.96 15.47 27.51
CA ARG A 61 -11.67 15.44 26.79
C ARG A 61 -11.45 14.14 26.01
N ARG A 62 -11.88 13.00 26.55
CA ARG A 62 -11.82 11.71 25.83
C ARG A 62 -12.81 11.65 24.67
N ALA A 63 -13.98 12.24 24.82
CA ALA A 63 -14.99 12.30 23.76
C ALA A 63 -14.51 13.16 22.59
N THR A 64 -13.95 14.34 22.85
CA THR A 64 -13.40 15.22 21.79
C THR A 64 -12.24 14.56 21.06
N HIS A 65 -11.29 13.96 21.80
CA HIS A 65 -10.19 13.19 21.20
C HIS A 65 -10.70 12.05 20.29
N ASN A 66 -11.69 11.27 20.77
CA ASN A 66 -12.29 10.20 19.97
C ASN A 66 -13.04 10.70 18.74
N ALA A 67 -13.64 11.90 18.82
CA ALA A 67 -14.28 12.54 17.67
C ALA A 67 -13.24 12.94 16.61
N VAL A 68 -12.17 13.60 17.03
CA VAL A 68 -11.06 14.03 16.14
C VAL A 68 -10.41 12.83 15.45
N GLU A 69 -10.04 11.78 16.20
CA GLU A 69 -9.40 10.61 15.61
C GLU A 69 -10.36 9.81 14.70
N ARG A 70 -11.67 9.81 14.98
CA ARG A 70 -12.67 9.21 14.07
C ARG A 70 -12.71 9.96 12.73
N ALA A 71 -12.79 11.30 12.77
CA ALA A 71 -12.75 12.12 11.55
C ALA A 71 -11.47 11.87 10.75
N ARG A 72 -10.31 11.83 11.42
CA ARG A 72 -9.03 11.48 10.78
C ARG A 72 -9.07 10.11 10.09
N ARG A 73 -9.65 9.09 10.74
CA ARG A 73 -9.79 7.74 10.18
C ARG A 73 -10.74 7.70 8.98
N GLU A 74 -11.82 8.46 9.02
CA GLU A 74 -12.78 8.57 7.91
C GLU A 74 -12.13 9.21 6.69
N THR A 75 -11.41 10.32 6.86
CA THR A 75 -10.64 10.97 5.79
C THR A 75 -9.61 10.02 5.18
N LEU A 76 -8.85 9.30 6.01
CA LEU A 76 -7.87 8.32 5.52
C LEU A 76 -8.54 7.16 4.76
N ASN A 77 -9.65 6.64 5.28
CA ASN A 77 -10.40 5.58 4.61
C ASN A 77 -10.95 6.06 3.26
N GLY A 78 -11.39 7.31 3.14
CA GLY A 78 -11.78 7.93 1.87
C GLY A 78 -10.67 7.81 0.83
N ARG A 79 -9.44 8.25 1.18
CA ARG A 79 -8.27 8.14 0.29
C ARG A 79 -7.95 6.70 -0.14
N PHE A 80 -8.14 5.71 0.73
CA PHE A 80 -7.98 4.30 0.36
C PHE A 80 -9.01 3.84 -0.67
N LEU A 81 -10.26 4.29 -0.57
CA LEU A 81 -11.33 3.95 -1.52
C LEU A 81 -11.10 4.60 -2.88
N ASP A 82 -10.70 5.87 -2.89
CA ASP A 82 -10.34 6.59 -4.13
C ASP A 82 -9.20 5.88 -4.85
N LEU A 83 -8.17 5.49 -4.09
CA LEU A 83 -7.05 4.74 -4.64
C LEU A 83 -7.51 3.38 -5.19
N ALA A 84 -8.38 2.66 -4.48
CA ALA A 84 -8.88 1.36 -4.93
C ALA A 84 -9.66 1.47 -6.25
N ALA A 85 -10.40 2.55 -6.45
CA ALA A 85 -11.15 2.80 -7.69
C ALA A 85 -10.23 2.99 -8.91
N LEU A 86 -9.03 3.53 -8.73
CA LEU A 86 -8.03 3.72 -9.79
C LEU A 86 -7.28 2.44 -10.17
N LEU A 87 -7.34 1.39 -9.34
CA LEU A 87 -6.60 0.16 -9.57
C LEU A 87 -7.41 -0.83 -10.42
N PRO A 88 -6.92 -1.26 -11.60
CA PRO A 88 -7.67 -2.13 -12.52
C PRO A 88 -8.15 -3.44 -11.90
N ASN A 89 -7.35 -4.02 -11.00
CA ASN A 89 -7.64 -5.31 -10.35
C ASN A 89 -8.57 -5.18 -9.14
N LEU A 90 -8.79 -3.98 -8.61
CA LEU A 90 -9.60 -3.76 -7.41
C LEU A 90 -10.90 -3.00 -7.67
N SER A 91 -11.05 -2.36 -8.83
CA SER A 91 -12.25 -1.59 -9.20
C SER A 91 -13.54 -2.44 -9.21
N GLN A 92 -13.43 -3.74 -9.49
CA GLN A 92 -14.56 -4.67 -9.48
C GLN A 92 -14.84 -5.28 -8.09
N ILE A 93 -13.92 -5.13 -7.14
CA ILE A 93 -14.05 -5.69 -5.80
C ILE A 93 -14.81 -4.68 -4.93
N ARG A 94 -16.00 -5.06 -4.46
CA ARG A 94 -16.88 -4.16 -3.68
C ARG A 94 -16.28 -3.69 -2.35
N ARG A 95 -15.44 -4.51 -1.71
CA ARG A 95 -14.83 -4.24 -0.39
C ARG A 95 -13.38 -4.71 -0.33
N PRO A 96 -12.45 -4.04 -1.01
CA PRO A 96 -11.04 -4.42 -0.97
C PRO A 96 -10.46 -4.13 0.42
N SER A 97 -9.58 -5.01 0.91
CA SER A 97 -8.90 -4.80 2.19
C SER A 97 -7.80 -3.75 2.07
N LYS A 98 -7.47 -3.04 3.17
CA LYS A 98 -6.39 -2.04 3.18
C LYS A 98 -5.05 -2.61 2.67
N SER A 99 -4.72 -3.82 3.08
CA SER A 99 -3.51 -4.53 2.62
C SER A 99 -3.56 -4.84 1.12
N ALA A 100 -4.71 -5.31 0.61
CA ALA A 100 -4.87 -5.57 -0.83
C ALA A 100 -4.73 -4.29 -1.66
N ILE A 101 -5.28 -3.17 -1.19
CA ILE A 101 -5.16 -1.85 -1.85
C ILE A 101 -3.68 -1.47 -1.96
N VAL A 102 -2.93 -1.51 -0.86
CA VAL A 102 -1.51 -1.15 -0.85
C VAL A 102 -0.69 -2.07 -1.77
N ASN A 103 -0.84 -3.39 -1.66
CA ASN A 103 -0.07 -4.35 -2.45
C ASN A 103 -0.38 -4.23 -3.95
N SER A 104 -1.66 -4.08 -4.30
CA SER A 104 -2.06 -3.87 -5.70
C SER A 104 -1.57 -2.54 -6.25
N SER A 105 -1.42 -1.50 -5.41
CA SER A 105 -0.85 -0.21 -5.82
C SER A 105 0.61 -0.36 -6.22
N ILE A 106 1.41 -1.01 -5.36
CA ILE A 106 2.83 -1.26 -5.59
C ILE A 106 2.99 -2.10 -6.86
N ALA A 107 2.22 -3.18 -6.98
CA ALA A 107 2.23 -4.03 -8.17
C ALA A 107 1.87 -3.25 -9.44
N HIS A 108 0.85 -2.38 -9.37
CA HIS A 108 0.43 -1.56 -10.51
C HIS A 108 1.51 -0.56 -10.92
N ILE A 109 2.15 0.14 -9.97
CA ILE A 109 3.25 1.07 -10.26
C ILE A 109 4.44 0.34 -10.91
N HIS A 110 4.82 -0.83 -10.39
CA HIS A 110 5.87 -1.65 -10.99
C HIS A 110 5.50 -2.12 -12.41
N ALA A 111 4.25 -2.53 -12.64
CA ALA A 111 3.77 -2.93 -13.96
C ALA A 111 3.78 -1.74 -14.93
N ALA A 112 3.26 -0.58 -14.51
CA ALA A 112 3.25 0.65 -15.32
C ALA A 112 4.67 1.11 -15.69
N ARG A 113 5.62 1.06 -14.75
CA ARG A 113 7.03 1.38 -15.02
C ARG A 113 7.64 0.42 -16.05
N ARG A 114 7.44 -0.90 -15.89
CA ARG A 114 7.90 -1.89 -16.88
C ARG A 114 7.28 -1.64 -18.25
N HIS A 115 5.99 -1.36 -18.32
CA HIS A 115 5.29 -1.08 -19.57
C HIS A 115 5.85 0.16 -20.29
N ARG A 116 6.12 1.25 -19.56
CA ARG A 116 6.75 2.46 -20.13
C ARG A 116 8.13 2.17 -20.71
N LEU A 117 8.97 1.41 -20.00
CA LEU A 117 10.31 1.05 -20.49
C LEU A 117 10.26 0.17 -21.75
N LEU A 118 9.31 -0.77 -21.80
CA LEU A 118 9.09 -1.59 -22.99
C LEU A 118 8.63 -0.72 -24.17
N ALA A 119 7.64 0.15 -23.95
CA ALA A 119 7.17 1.07 -24.98
C ALA A 119 8.31 1.98 -25.51
N ALA A 120 9.15 2.52 -24.61
CA ALA A 120 10.32 3.34 -24.98
C ALA A 120 11.34 2.55 -25.82
N ARG A 121 11.55 1.27 -25.50
CA ARG A 121 12.45 0.39 -26.27
C ARG A 121 11.87 0.11 -27.66
N GLU A 122 10.64 -0.36 -27.74
CA GLU A 122 9.99 -0.72 -29.01
C GLU A 122 9.87 0.51 -29.93
N LEU A 123 9.56 1.69 -29.37
CA LEU A 123 9.50 2.94 -30.12
C LEU A 123 10.84 3.32 -30.75
N ARG A 124 11.96 3.12 -30.02
CA ARG A 124 13.31 3.37 -30.55
C ARG A 124 13.67 2.40 -31.66
N LEU A 125 13.32 1.12 -31.52
CA LEU A 125 13.54 0.13 -32.58
C LEU A 125 12.76 0.50 -33.84
N LEU A 126 11.47 0.80 -33.70
CA LEU A 126 10.63 1.21 -34.82
C LEU A 126 11.12 2.50 -35.50
N LYS A 127 11.64 3.45 -34.72
CA LYS A 127 12.26 4.67 -35.27
C LYS A 127 13.49 4.32 -36.11
N LEU A 128 14.40 3.48 -35.60
CA LEU A 128 15.60 3.06 -36.32
C LEU A 128 15.26 2.34 -37.63
N GLU A 129 14.28 1.44 -37.60
CA GLU A 129 13.79 0.74 -38.80
C GLU A 129 13.17 1.72 -39.81
N SER A 130 12.33 2.65 -39.34
CA SER A 130 11.72 3.67 -40.20
C SER A 130 12.77 4.58 -40.84
N ASP A 131 13.80 4.96 -40.09
CA ASP A 131 14.89 5.80 -40.60
C ASP A 131 15.77 5.03 -41.59
N ALA A 132 15.98 3.72 -41.39
CA ALA A 132 16.66 2.86 -42.34
C ALA A 132 15.92 2.73 -43.67
N LEU A 133 14.63 2.42 -43.61
CA LEU A 133 13.77 2.34 -44.80
C LEU A 133 13.69 3.68 -45.53
N ARG A 134 13.64 4.81 -44.80
CA ARG A 134 13.64 6.15 -45.42
C ARG A 134 14.95 6.44 -46.14
N ARG A 135 16.10 6.03 -45.58
CA ARG A 135 17.40 6.16 -46.24
C ARG A 135 17.44 5.38 -47.54
N GLU A 136 17.08 4.10 -47.50
CA GLU A 136 17.03 3.24 -48.69
C GLU A 136 16.08 3.82 -49.75
N LEU A 137 14.86 4.21 -49.35
CA LEU A 137 13.88 4.83 -50.24
C LEU A 137 14.44 6.10 -50.89
N ASN A 138 15.13 6.94 -50.13
CA ASN A 138 15.70 8.17 -50.66
C ASN A 138 16.84 7.91 -51.66
N GLU A 139 17.63 6.85 -51.49
CA GLU A 139 18.62 6.45 -52.50
C GLU A 139 17.95 6.09 -53.84
N TRP A 140 16.84 5.36 -53.80
CA TRP A 140 16.06 5.05 -55.01
C TRP A 140 15.45 6.31 -55.64
N ARG A 141 14.95 7.24 -54.82
CA ARG A 141 14.34 8.50 -55.29
C ARG A 141 15.37 9.41 -55.93
N ASP A 142 16.57 9.50 -55.38
CA ASP A 142 17.67 10.27 -55.96
C ASP A 142 18.04 9.75 -57.35
N ARG A 143 18.15 8.43 -57.52
CA ARG A 143 18.42 7.79 -58.83
C ARG A 143 17.30 8.04 -59.85
N ALA A 144 16.07 8.19 -59.37
CA ALA A 144 14.90 8.48 -60.19
C ALA A 144 14.67 9.98 -60.43
N GLY A 145 15.52 10.88 -59.89
CA GLY A 145 15.34 12.33 -59.99
C GLY A 145 14.11 12.84 -59.22
N LEU A 146 13.63 12.10 -58.22
CA LEU A 146 12.49 12.46 -57.39
C LEU A 146 12.94 13.15 -56.09
N PRO A 147 12.12 14.07 -55.54
CA PRO A 147 12.44 14.73 -54.28
C PRO A 147 12.46 13.72 -53.12
N ARG A 148 13.38 13.91 -52.19
CA ARG A 148 13.54 13.08 -50.98
C ARG A 148 12.36 13.23 -50.03
N VAL A 149 12.10 12.16 -49.28
CA VAL A 149 11.16 12.16 -48.16
C VAL A 149 11.92 12.57 -46.90
N GLU A 150 11.45 13.62 -46.25
CA GLU A 150 12.01 14.13 -45.00
C GLU A 150 11.49 13.36 -43.78
N GLU A 151 12.19 13.48 -42.65
CA GLU A 151 11.68 12.93 -41.39
C GLU A 151 10.47 13.75 -40.94
N PRO A 152 9.33 13.09 -40.61
CA PRO A 152 8.20 13.78 -40.03
C PRO A 152 8.56 14.43 -38.69
N MET A 153 8.12 15.68 -38.47
CA MET A 153 8.27 16.34 -37.17
C MET A 153 7.59 15.49 -36.08
N ARG A 154 8.36 15.14 -35.06
CA ARG A 154 7.87 14.36 -33.92
C ARG A 154 7.31 15.29 -32.86
N SER A 155 6.23 14.88 -32.20
CA SER A 155 5.66 15.60 -31.08
C SER A 155 6.56 15.47 -29.83
N GLU A 156 6.37 16.37 -28.87
CA GLU A 156 7.03 16.29 -27.57
C GLU A 156 6.76 14.94 -26.86
N GLY A 157 5.52 14.43 -26.93
CA GLY A 157 5.16 13.14 -26.36
C GLY A 157 5.96 11.97 -26.93
N PHE A 158 6.36 12.03 -28.21
CA PHE A 158 7.26 11.03 -28.79
C PHE A 158 8.62 11.05 -28.09
N SER A 159 9.19 12.25 -27.88
CA SER A 159 10.47 12.42 -27.20
C SER A 159 10.42 11.96 -25.75
N ILE A 160 9.34 12.30 -25.02
CA ILE A 160 9.13 11.86 -23.63
C ILE A 160 9.12 10.33 -23.56
N VAL A 161 8.30 9.65 -24.37
CA VAL A 161 8.22 8.19 -24.36
C VAL A 161 9.53 7.56 -24.82
N ALA A 162 10.19 8.10 -25.85
CA ALA A 162 11.44 7.57 -26.37
C ALA A 162 12.62 7.69 -25.37
N SER A 163 12.64 8.75 -24.55
CA SER A 163 13.65 8.95 -23.51
C SER A 163 13.56 7.88 -22.40
N GLY A 164 12.35 7.38 -22.13
CA GLY A 164 12.09 6.46 -21.03
C GLY A 164 12.20 7.10 -19.64
N GLU A 165 12.37 8.42 -19.55
CA GLU A 165 12.37 9.14 -18.29
C GLU A 165 10.94 9.25 -17.76
N VAL A 166 10.74 8.81 -16.53
CA VAL A 166 9.48 8.98 -15.80
C VAL A 166 9.57 10.36 -15.16
N GLU A 167 8.69 11.29 -15.53
CA GLU A 167 8.50 12.53 -14.77
C GLU A 167 8.31 12.18 -13.30
N VAL A 168 9.31 12.52 -12.49
CA VAL A 168 9.16 12.55 -11.04
C VAL A 168 8.31 13.77 -10.77
N LEU A 169 6.98 13.57 -10.69
CA LEU A 169 6.09 14.62 -10.22
C LEU A 169 6.59 15.05 -8.83
N PRO A 170 6.92 16.33 -8.62
CA PRO A 170 7.24 16.82 -7.29
C PRO A 170 6.03 16.53 -6.41
N VAL A 171 6.25 15.75 -5.35
CA VAL A 171 5.22 15.55 -4.32
C VAL A 171 4.97 16.93 -3.73
N PRO A 172 3.75 17.50 -3.81
CA PRO A 172 3.46 18.72 -3.08
C PRO A 172 3.63 18.41 -1.59
N THR A 173 4.71 18.91 -1.00
CA THR A 173 4.88 18.99 0.44
C THR A 173 3.78 19.89 0.94
N GLY A 174 2.84 19.35 1.70
CA GLY A 174 1.69 20.08 2.25
C GLY A 174 2.10 21.05 3.34
N GLU A 175 2.85 22.08 2.99
CA GLU A 175 3.17 23.25 3.81
C GLU A 175 2.30 24.41 3.34
N ASP A 176 1.02 24.38 3.71
CA ASP A 176 0.13 25.55 3.72
C ASP A 176 -0.83 25.34 4.90
N SER A 177 -0.34 25.57 6.11
CA SER A 177 -1.16 25.65 7.33
C SER A 177 -0.49 26.58 8.35
N GLU A 178 -0.06 27.74 7.86
CA GLU A 178 0.20 28.96 8.63
C GLU A 178 -0.44 30.03 7.72
N GLU A 179 -1.57 30.64 8.05
CA GLU A 179 -1.73 31.76 8.97
C GLU A 179 -3.24 31.97 9.17
N ASP A 180 -3.68 32.21 10.40
CA ASP A 180 -4.76 33.15 10.73
C ASP A 180 -4.79 33.23 12.28
N GLU A 181 -3.84 33.99 12.82
CA GLU A 181 -4.01 34.71 14.08
C GLU A 181 -4.67 36.06 13.76
N GLU A 182 -5.92 36.25 14.18
CA GLU A 182 -6.44 37.47 14.82
C GLU A 182 -7.84 37.25 15.43
#